data_AF-A0A3Q1FMJ2-F1
#
_entry.id   AF-A0A3Q1FMJ2-F1
#
_cell.length_a   1.000
_cell.length_b   1.000
_cell.length_c   1.000
_cell.angle_alpha   90.00
_cell.angle_beta   90.00
_cell.angle_gamma   90.00
#
_symmetry.space_group_name_H-M   'P 1'
#
loop_
_entity.id
_entity.type
_entity.pdbx_description
1 polymer ?
#
loop_
_entity_poly.entity_id
_entity_poly.type
_entity_poly.pdbx_seq_one_letter_code
_entity_poly.pdbx_strand_id
1 'polypeptide(L)'
;LLVTVSSCLSLSVSQREPTVDLLDSFIDHWKSITNYYIETTDDSRPVRETDIPWRLKQMLDILVYEDKQQDTGPCLEYLLQHKLLETLSTLGKAQVPSL
;
A
#
# COMPACT_ATOMS: atom_id res chain seq x y z
N LEU A 1 -32.99 31.63 -21.39
CA LEU A 1 -32.64 30.37 -22.08
C LEU A 1 -31.17 30.08 -21.80
N LEU A 2 -30.90 28.94 -21.16
CA LEU A 2 -29.69 28.11 -21.00
C LEU A 2 -28.40 28.59 -21.74
N VAL A 3 -27.20 28.57 -21.16
CA VAL A 3 -26.48 27.39 -20.65
C VAL A 3 -25.52 27.73 -19.49
N THR A 4 -25.55 26.90 -18.45
CA THR A 4 -24.60 26.78 -17.32
C THR A 4 -23.46 25.82 -17.67
N VAL A 5 -22.20 26.10 -17.30
CA VAL A 5 -21.27 25.04 -16.82
C VAL A 5 -20.20 25.59 -15.85
N SER A 6 -20.23 25.04 -14.64
CA SER A 6 -19.22 24.84 -13.58
C SER A 6 -18.13 25.87 -13.25
N SER A 7 -18.28 26.45 -12.05
CA SER A 7 -17.15 26.76 -11.16
C SER A 7 -16.40 25.50 -10.75
N CYS A 8 -15.08 25.60 -10.60
CA CYS A 8 -14.37 25.21 -9.38
C CYS A 8 -12.98 25.84 -9.37
N LEU A 9 -12.77 26.81 -8.47
CA LEU A 9 -11.47 27.24 -8.02
C LEU A 9 -10.68 26.04 -7.49
N SER A 10 -9.43 25.91 -7.89
CA SER A 10 -8.28 25.70 -6.99
C SER A 10 -7.01 25.64 -7.83
N LEU A 11 -6.42 26.80 -8.10
CA LEU A 11 -4.99 26.87 -8.40
C LEU A 11 -4.24 26.46 -7.12
N SER A 12 -3.78 25.22 -7.08
CA SER A 12 -2.79 24.74 -6.13
C SER A 12 -1.68 24.02 -6.93
N VAL A 13 -0.96 24.81 -7.74
CA VAL A 13 0.38 24.41 -8.18
C VAL A 13 1.30 24.63 -6.98
N SER A 14 1.34 23.65 -6.08
CA SER A 14 2.39 23.54 -5.08
C SER A 14 3.59 22.92 -5.76
N GLN A 15 4.72 23.61 -5.74
CA GLN A 15 6.00 23.12 -6.24
C GLN A 15 6.33 21.78 -5.54
N ARG A 16 6.06 20.65 -6.19
CA ARG A 16 6.52 19.35 -5.73
C ARG A 16 7.85 19.07 -6.43
N GLU A 17 8.90 18.87 -5.63
CA GLU A 17 10.06 18.01 -5.97
C GLU A 17 9.55 16.72 -6.66
N PRO A 18 10.38 15.90 -7.35
CA PRO A 18 9.89 14.62 -7.88
C PRO A 18 9.43 13.74 -6.70
N THR A 19 8.19 13.92 -6.27
CA THR A 19 7.54 13.19 -5.22
C THR A 19 7.25 11.86 -5.86
N VAL A 20 8.07 10.86 -5.55
CA VAL A 20 7.64 9.46 -5.69
C VAL A 20 6.22 9.41 -5.15
N ASP A 21 5.27 9.00 -6.00
CA ASP A 21 3.89 8.85 -5.56
C ASP A 21 3.87 7.77 -4.48
N LEU A 22 3.56 8.18 -3.25
CA LEU A 22 3.56 7.30 -2.09
C LEU A 22 2.56 6.15 -2.29
N LEU A 23 1.44 6.41 -2.97
CA LEU A 23 0.45 5.38 -3.27
C LEU A 23 1.02 4.34 -4.24
N ASP A 24 1.71 4.77 -5.30
CA ASP A 24 2.36 3.84 -6.24
C ASP A 24 3.42 3.00 -5.53
N SER A 25 4.24 3.62 -4.68
CA SER A 25 5.24 2.90 -3.88
C SER A 25 4.60 1.89 -2.93
N PHE A 26 3.51 2.28 -2.27
CA PHE A 26 2.75 1.40 -1.38
C PHE A 26 2.17 0.20 -2.14
N ILE A 27 1.58 0.44 -3.32
CA ILE A 27 1.02 -0.59 -4.20
C ILE A 27 2.12 -1.52 -4.72
N ASP A 28 3.30 -1.01 -5.08
CA ASP A 28 4.42 -1.83 -5.55
C ASP A 28 4.93 -2.80 -4.47
N HIS A 29 5.09 -2.30 -3.23
CA HIS A 29 5.43 -3.15 -2.09
C HIS A 29 4.37 -4.22 -1.86
N TRP A 30 3.09 -3.84 -1.90
CA TRP A 30 1.98 -4.79 -1.76
C TRP A 30 1.99 -5.87 -2.84
N LYS A 31 2.11 -5.48 -4.11
CA LYS A 31 2.18 -6.42 -5.25
C LYS A 31 3.31 -7.41 -5.10
N SER A 32 4.49 -6.93 -4.70
CA SER A 32 5.65 -7.80 -4.50
C SER A 32 5.43 -8.80 -3.36
N ILE A 33 4.78 -8.39 -2.27
CA ILE A 33 4.38 -9.32 -1.19
C ILE A 33 3.42 -10.37 -1.73
N THR A 34 2.36 -9.98 -2.44
CA THR A 34 1.38 -10.96 -2.95
C THR A 34 1.95 -11.86 -4.03
N ASN A 35 2.84 -11.35 -4.89
CA ASN A 35 3.47 -12.14 -5.93
C ASN A 35 4.32 -13.27 -5.35
N TYR A 36 5.00 -13.06 -4.22
CA TYR A 36 5.70 -14.13 -3.52
C TYR A 36 4.80 -15.33 -3.19
N TYR A 37 3.54 -15.07 -2.82
CA TYR A 37 2.58 -16.13 -2.47
C TYR A 37 1.78 -16.66 -3.67
N ILE A 38 1.79 -15.98 -4.82
CA ILE A 38 1.06 -16.39 -6.04
C ILE A 38 1.98 -17.15 -6.98
N GLU A 39 3.17 -16.61 -7.22
CA GLU A 39 4.21 -17.35 -7.91
C GLU A 39 4.50 -18.58 -7.06
N THR A 40 4.56 -19.76 -7.69
CA THR A 40 4.97 -21.04 -7.07
C THR A 40 6.44 -20.95 -6.67
N THR A 41 6.72 -20.01 -5.78
CA THR A 41 7.97 -19.85 -5.09
C THR A 41 8.15 -21.12 -4.28
N ASP A 42 9.38 -21.57 -4.16
CA ASP A 42 9.74 -22.67 -3.29
C ASP A 42 9.13 -22.44 -1.89
N ASP A 43 8.00 -23.12 -1.60
CA ASP A 43 7.24 -23.03 -0.34
C ASP A 43 8.11 -23.40 0.87
N SER A 44 9.32 -23.92 0.63
CA SER A 44 10.31 -24.20 1.66
C SER A 44 11.07 -22.97 2.13
N ARG A 45 11.12 -21.87 1.37
CA ARG A 45 11.84 -20.66 1.78
C ARG A 45 11.02 -19.93 2.87
N PRO A 46 11.56 -19.75 4.09
CA PRO A 46 10.85 -19.03 5.14
C PRO A 46 10.69 -17.54 4.78
N VAL A 47 9.55 -16.93 5.10
CA VAL A 47 9.30 -15.47 4.86
C VAL A 47 10.36 -14.57 5.51
N ARG A 48 10.95 -14.99 6.63
CA ARG A 48 12.05 -14.26 7.28
C ARG A 48 13.33 -14.15 6.42
N GLU A 49 13.47 -15.01 5.42
CA GLU A 49 14.60 -15.06 4.48
C GLU A 49 14.25 -14.44 3.12
N THR A 50 13.13 -13.73 3.03
CA THR A 50 12.71 -12.99 1.84
C THR A 50 12.77 -11.49 2.10
N ASP A 51 12.41 -10.69 1.11
CA ASP A 51 12.28 -9.24 1.23
C ASP A 51 10.91 -8.81 1.81
N ILE A 52 9.97 -9.73 2.06
CA ILE A 52 8.64 -9.44 2.63
C ILE A 52 8.73 -8.63 3.93
N PRO A 53 9.58 -8.97 4.92
CA PRO A 53 9.67 -8.18 6.15
C PRO A 53 10.04 -6.72 5.89
N TRP A 54 10.96 -6.48 4.95
CA TRP A 54 11.37 -5.14 4.56
C TRP A 54 10.24 -4.40 3.83
N ARG A 55 9.52 -5.06 2.92
CA ARG A 55 8.38 -4.46 2.19
C ARG A 55 7.23 -4.07 3.11
N LEU A 56 6.89 -4.93 4.08
CA LEU A 56 5.91 -4.61 5.12
C LEU A 56 6.33 -3.40 5.95
N LYS A 57 7.63 -3.29 6.26
CA LYS A 57 8.17 -2.12 6.94
C LYS A 57 8.05 -0.85 6.10
N GLN A 58 8.33 -0.90 4.81
CA GLN A 58 8.15 0.25 3.91
C GLN A 58 6.68 0.68 3.84
N MET A 59 5.73 -0.25 3.68
CA MET A 59 4.30 0.05 3.71
C MET A 59 3.89 0.73 5.03
N LEU A 60 4.38 0.24 6.16
CA LEU A 60 4.13 0.85 7.47
C LEU A 60 4.72 2.26 7.58
N ASP A 61 5.94 2.47 7.11
CA ASP A 61 6.62 3.77 7.16
C ASP A 61 5.89 4.81 6.29
N ILE A 62 5.33 4.39 5.14
CA ILE A 62 4.47 5.24 4.30
C ILE A 62 3.19 5.64 5.06
N LEU A 63 2.50 4.70 5.70
CA LEU A 63 1.29 4.99 6.48
C LEU A 63 1.58 5.93 7.67
N VAL A 64 2.69 5.71 8.38
CA VAL A 64 3.13 6.59 9.47
C VAL A 64 3.50 7.98 8.95
N TYR A 65 4.05 8.07 7.74
CA TYR A 65 4.30 9.36 7.10
C TYR A 65 2.98 10.07 6.77
N GLU A 66 2.01 9.40 6.17
CA GLU A 66 0.69 9.96 5.87
C GLU A 66 -0.01 10.48 7.13
N ASP A 67 -0.03 9.69 8.21
CA ASP A 67 -0.64 10.06 9.50
C ASP A 67 -0.06 11.37 10.07
N LYS A 68 1.23 11.63 9.85
CA LYS A 68 1.90 12.87 10.28
C LYS A 68 1.54 14.09 9.45
N GLN A 69 0.99 13.91 8.24
CA GLN A 69 0.59 15.00 7.33
C GLN A 69 -0.86 15.46 7.56
N GLN A 70 -1.48 15.04 8.68
CA GLN A 70 -2.74 15.57 9.25
C GLN A 70 -4.08 15.11 8.65
N ASP A 71 -4.12 14.18 7.69
CA ASP A 71 -5.37 13.58 7.16
C ASP A 71 -5.21 12.09 6.80
N THR A 72 -6.33 11.36 6.67
CA THR A 72 -6.37 10.02 6.08
C THR A 72 -5.82 10.09 4.65
N GLY A 73 -4.61 9.55 4.45
CA GLY A 73 -3.94 9.57 3.15
C GLY A 73 -4.39 8.45 2.20
N PRO A 74 -4.08 8.58 0.90
CA PRO A 74 -4.46 7.61 -0.12
C PRO A 74 -3.95 6.18 0.15
N CYS A 75 -2.83 5.99 0.84
CA CYS A 75 -2.34 4.63 1.16
C CYS A 75 -3.19 3.98 2.25
N LEU A 76 -3.61 4.73 3.27
CA LEU A 76 -4.55 4.24 4.28
C LEU A 76 -5.92 3.92 3.66
N GLU A 77 -6.43 4.77 2.77
CA GLU A 77 -7.67 4.49 2.02
C GLU A 77 -7.55 3.21 1.20
N TYR A 78 -6.46 3.04 0.45
CA TYR A 78 -6.19 1.83 -0.32
C TYR A 78 -6.14 0.59 0.57
N LEU A 79 -5.43 0.67 1.71
CA LEU A 79 -5.32 -0.43 2.67
C LEU A 79 -6.70 -0.92 3.14
N LEU A 80 -7.60 0.02 3.45
CA LEU A 80 -8.96 -0.27 3.92
C LEU A 80 -9.87 -0.78 2.80
N GLN A 81 -9.88 -0.12 1.65
CA GLN A 81 -10.72 -0.50 0.50
C GLN A 81 -10.39 -1.90 -0.04
N HIS A 82 -9.09 -2.24 -0.06
CA HIS A 82 -8.62 -3.54 -0.54
C HIS A 82 -8.44 -4.60 0.55
N LYS A 83 -8.74 -4.26 1.81
CA LYS A 83 -8.72 -5.18 2.96
C LYS A 83 -7.37 -5.88 3.17
N LEU A 84 -6.27 -5.16 2.99
CA LEU A 84 -4.94 -5.77 2.96
C LEU A 84 -4.57 -6.49 4.27
N LEU A 85 -5.04 -5.97 5.42
CA LEU A 85 -4.82 -6.60 6.72
C LEU A 85 -5.53 -7.96 6.84
N GLU A 86 -6.71 -8.13 6.24
CA GLU A 86 -7.41 -9.42 6.20
C GLU A 86 -6.64 -10.42 5.35
N THR A 87 -6.12 -9.98 4.19
CA THR A 87 -5.26 -10.81 3.33
C THR A 87 -3.98 -11.21 4.06
N LEU A 88 -3.27 -10.27 4.69
CA LEU A 88 -2.06 -10.56 5.47
C LEU A 88 -2.33 -11.54 6.62
N SER A 89 -3.47 -11.41 7.31
CA SER A 89 -3.88 -12.36 8.36
C SER A 89 -4.07 -13.77 7.81
N THR A 90 -4.68 -13.89 6.63
CA THR A 90 -4.88 -15.17 5.94
C THR A 90 -3.55 -15.81 5.55
N LEU A 91 -2.66 -15.04 4.94
CA LEU A 91 -1.32 -15.49 4.53
C LEU A 91 -0.47 -15.91 5.73
N GLY A 92 -0.46 -15.11 6.79
CA GLY A 92 0.30 -15.41 8.01
C GLY A 92 -0.16 -16.70 8.69
N LYS A 93 -1.47 -16.97 8.73
CA LYS A 93 -2.01 -18.24 9.28
C LYS A 93 -1.63 -19.45 8.46
N ALA A 94 -1.59 -19.34 7.13
CA ALA A 94 -1.20 -20.43 6.24
C ALA A 94 0.28 -20.85 6.41
N GLN A 95 1.12 -19.93 6.89
CA GLN A 95 2.56 -20.15 7.09
C GLN A 95 2.91 -20.75 8.46
N VAL A 96 1.99 -20.77 9.42
CA VAL A 96 2.20 -21.46 10.70
C VAL A 96 2.05 -22.96 10.43
N PRO A 97 3.10 -23.79 10.60
CA PRO A 97 2.92 -25.23 10.49
C PRO A 97 1.86 -25.66 11.50
N SER A 98 0.86 -26.41 11.05
CA SER A 98 -0.02 -27.14 11.96
C SER A 98 0.88 -27.99 12.87
N LEU A 99 0.93 -27.64 14.16
CA LEU A 99 1.66 -28.38 15.21
C LEU A 99 1.35 -29.88 15.17
#